data_AF-A0A6B2SI16-F1
#
_entry.id   AF-A0A6B2SI16-F1
#
_cell.length_a   1.000
_cell.length_b   1.000
_cell.length_c   1.000
_cell.angle_alpha   90.00
_cell.angle_beta   90.00
_cell.angle_gamma   90.00
#
_symmetry.space_group_name_H-M   'P 1'
#
loop_
_entity.id
_entity.type
_entity.pdbx_description
1 polymer ?
#
loop_
_entity_poly.entity_id
_entity_poly.type
_entity_poly.pdbx_seq_one_letter_code
_entity_poly.pdbx_strand_id
1 'polypeptide(L)'
;MTVGAVLLGALSTHATNYLMERSRNRHQLLTRWDDRKVEAYGAYVDAAKARVAHAVRLYEFREHGRHTEWSEQELRADLADAGRTWGSAFERVMLLGGDDAIEAGHDLNALIAEIDWQATGRITGTLAEWRDRNRAAFRAINDFHEAARRDLGIQGSVMGEKHPERDLLLPPVERT
;
A
#
# COMPACT_ATOMS: atom_id res chain seq x y z
N MET A 1 34.87 12.18 53.63
CA MET A 1 33.45 12.21 53.20
C MET A 1 33.20 12.90 51.86
N THR A 2 34.21 13.44 51.16
CA THR A 2 34.01 14.25 49.93
C THR A 2 34.21 13.47 48.62
N VAL A 3 35.22 12.60 48.54
CA VAL A 3 35.55 11.84 47.32
C VAL A 3 34.44 10.85 46.94
N GLY A 4 33.83 10.16 47.92
CA GLY A 4 32.72 9.23 47.68
C GLY A 4 31.46 9.89 47.12
N ALA A 5 31.15 11.11 47.57
CA ALA A 5 30.01 11.87 47.07
C ALA A 5 30.20 12.34 45.61
N VAL A 6 31.42 12.76 45.26
CA VAL A 6 31.77 13.17 43.89
C VAL A 6 31.74 11.98 42.93
N LEU A 7 32.25 10.81 43.34
CA LEU A 7 32.20 9.61 42.52
C LEU A 7 30.76 9.12 42.29
N LEU A 8 29.92 9.15 43.33
CA LEU A 8 28.50 8.83 43.20
C LEU A 8 27.77 9.81 42.27
N GLY A 9 28.08 11.10 42.39
CA GLY A 9 27.54 12.13 41.49
C GLY A 9 27.94 11.89 40.04
N ALA A 10 29.22 11.66 39.77
CA ALA A 10 29.74 11.41 38.43
C ALA A 10 29.16 10.14 37.78
N LEU A 11 29.05 9.04 38.55
CA LEU A 11 28.44 7.79 38.08
C LEU A 11 26.95 7.96 37.78
N SER A 12 26.22 8.67 38.64
CA SER A 12 24.79 8.95 38.45
C SER A 12 24.54 9.81 37.21
N THR A 13 25.36 10.86 37.01
CA THR A 13 25.30 11.71 35.82
C THR A 13 25.61 10.94 34.54
N HIS A 14 26.65 10.10 34.55
CA HIS A 14 27.00 9.30 33.37
C HIS A 14 25.90 8.29 33.00
N ALA A 15 25.34 7.58 33.99
CA ALA A 15 24.23 6.66 33.77
C ALA A 15 22.97 7.37 33.25
N THR A 16 22.64 8.54 33.80
CA THR A 16 21.48 9.35 33.36
C THR A 16 21.67 9.84 31.93
N ASN A 17 22.86 10.33 31.58
CA ASN A 17 23.18 10.76 30.22
C ASN A 17 23.09 9.61 29.22
N TYR A 18 23.63 8.43 29.56
CA TYR A 18 23.54 7.25 28.70
C TYR A 18 22.09 6.80 28.46
N LEU A 19 21.24 6.82 29.49
CA LEU A 19 19.81 6.49 29.37
C LEU A 19 19.04 7.52 28.53
N MET A 20 19.32 8.82 28.71
CA MET A 20 18.73 9.88 27.89
C MET A 20 19.16 9.76 26.42
N GLU A 21 20.44 9.51 26.17
CA GLU A 21 20.97 9.38 24.81
C GLU A 21 20.44 8.13 24.11
N ARG A 22 20.34 7.00 24.83
CA ARG A 22 19.69 5.79 24.35
C ARG A 22 18.21 6.01 24.05
N SER A 23 17.48 6.72 24.94
CA SER A 23 16.07 7.04 24.74
C SER A 23 15.87 7.94 23.52
N ARG A 24 16.70 8.97 23.36
CA ARG A 24 16.69 9.89 22.22
C ARG A 24 17.00 9.17 20.91
N ASN A 25 18.03 8.34 20.89
CA ASN A 25 18.40 7.55 19.70
C ASN A 25 17.28 6.57 19.32
N ARG A 26 16.66 5.91 20.30
CA ARG A 26 15.51 5.03 20.06
C ARG A 26 14.32 5.81 19.49
N HIS A 27 14.00 6.98 20.04
CA HIS A 27 12.90 7.81 19.54
C HIS A 27 13.17 8.30 18.11
N GLN A 28 14.38 8.76 17.82
CA GLN A 28 14.79 9.15 16.46
C GLN A 28 14.73 7.98 15.46
N LEU A 29 15.13 6.78 15.88
CA LEU A 29 15.02 5.58 15.05
C LEU A 29 13.55 5.23 14.78
N LEU A 30 12.68 5.27 15.79
CA LEU A 30 11.25 5.01 15.64
C LEU A 30 10.62 5.98 14.63
N THR A 31 10.83 7.29 14.78
CA THR A 31 10.30 8.30 13.84
C THR A 31 10.81 8.08 12.41
N ARG A 32 12.10 7.75 12.25
CA ARG A 32 12.67 7.48 10.91
C ARG A 32 12.07 6.23 10.27
N TRP A 33 11.73 5.21 11.07
CA TRP A 33 11.07 4.02 10.56
C TRP A 33 9.63 4.31 10.18
N ASP A 34 8.91 5.13 10.94
CA ASP A 34 7.55 5.55 10.60
C ASP A 34 7.51 6.32 9.28
N ASP A 35 8.42 7.28 9.06
CA ASP A 35 8.50 8.01 7.78
C ASP A 35 8.73 7.07 6.59
N ARG A 36 9.62 6.07 6.77
CA ARG A 36 9.90 5.05 5.74
C ARG A 36 8.73 4.11 5.50
N LYS A 37 7.99 3.75 6.54
CA LYS A 37 6.76 2.94 6.43
C LYS A 37 5.70 3.70 5.65
N VAL A 38 5.47 4.98 5.98
CA VAL A 38 4.51 5.83 5.25
C VAL A 38 4.87 5.90 3.76
N GLU A 39 6.15 6.14 3.44
CA GLU A 39 6.62 6.16 2.05
C GLU A 39 6.40 4.80 1.35
N ALA A 40 6.75 3.69 2.01
CA ALA A 40 6.59 2.35 1.45
C ALA A 40 5.10 2.01 1.19
N TYR A 41 4.23 2.29 2.15
CA TYR A 41 2.79 2.05 2.04
C TYR A 41 2.16 2.91 0.94
N GLY A 42 2.49 4.20 0.88
CA GLY A 42 2.02 5.10 -0.17
C GLY A 42 2.47 4.64 -1.56
N ALA A 43 3.76 4.35 -1.72
CA ALA A 43 4.32 3.89 -2.99
C ALA A 43 3.69 2.57 -3.47
N TYR A 44 3.40 1.64 -2.54
CA TYR A 44 2.73 0.39 -2.88
C TYR A 44 1.29 0.61 -3.36
N VAL A 45 0.51 1.44 -2.65
CA VAL A 45 -0.86 1.78 -3.07
C VAL A 45 -0.89 2.48 -4.42
N ASP A 46 0.01 3.43 -4.65
CA ASP A 46 0.08 4.16 -5.92
C ASP A 46 0.44 3.22 -7.08
N ALA A 47 1.41 2.32 -6.86
CA ALA A 47 1.76 1.31 -7.86
C ALA A 47 0.62 0.30 -8.12
N ALA A 48 -0.13 -0.08 -7.08
CA ALA A 48 -1.30 -0.94 -7.20
C ALA A 48 -2.39 -0.29 -8.06
N LYS A 49 -2.71 0.99 -7.79
CA LYS A 49 -3.68 1.77 -8.59
C LYS A 49 -3.23 1.94 -10.03
N ALA A 50 -1.95 2.24 -10.24
CA ALA A 50 -1.39 2.35 -11.59
C ALA A 50 -1.56 1.02 -12.35
N ARG A 51 -1.21 -0.11 -11.72
CA ARG A 51 -1.38 -1.44 -12.31
C ARG A 51 -2.82 -1.72 -12.71
N VAL A 52 -3.78 -1.48 -11.81
CA VAL A 52 -5.22 -1.61 -12.13
C VAL A 52 -5.63 -0.71 -13.29
N ALA A 53 -5.19 0.55 -13.33
CA ALA A 53 -5.50 1.47 -14.42
C ALA A 53 -4.95 1.00 -15.78
N HIS A 54 -3.74 0.43 -15.81
CA HIS A 54 -3.19 -0.18 -17.03
C HIS A 54 -3.95 -1.44 -17.45
N ALA A 55 -4.37 -2.27 -16.49
CA ALA A 55 -5.17 -3.45 -16.77
C ALA A 55 -6.55 -3.08 -17.35
N VAL A 56 -7.19 -2.02 -16.81
CA VAL A 56 -8.45 -1.48 -17.34
C VAL A 56 -8.29 -1.01 -18.79
N ARG A 57 -7.25 -0.23 -19.09
CA ARG A 57 -6.98 0.21 -20.48
C ARG A 57 -6.80 -0.96 -21.45
N LEU A 58 -6.06 -1.99 -21.04
CA LEU A 58 -5.86 -3.19 -21.86
C LEU A 58 -7.16 -3.98 -22.06
N TYR A 59 -7.97 -4.12 -21.01
CA TYR A 59 -9.27 -4.77 -21.08
C TYR A 59 -10.21 -4.03 -22.05
N GLU A 60 -10.33 -2.71 -21.90
CA GLU A 60 -11.16 -1.87 -22.78
C GLU A 60 -10.72 -1.94 -24.24
N PHE A 61 -9.42 -1.88 -24.51
CA PHE A 61 -8.87 -2.04 -25.86
C PHE A 61 -9.30 -3.38 -26.48
N ARG A 62 -9.23 -4.48 -25.71
CA ARG A 62 -9.56 -5.83 -26.18
C ARG A 62 -11.06 -6.04 -26.41
N GLU A 63 -11.91 -5.49 -25.53
CA GLU A 63 -13.37 -5.68 -25.61
C GLU A 63 -14.07 -4.70 -26.57
N HIS A 64 -13.57 -3.47 -26.68
CA HIS A 64 -14.23 -2.40 -27.44
C HIS A 64 -13.47 -1.94 -28.69
N GLY A 65 -12.23 -2.41 -28.88
CA GLY A 65 -11.45 -2.16 -30.10
C GLY A 65 -10.74 -0.81 -30.15
N ARG A 66 -9.95 -0.66 -31.23
CA ARG A 66 -8.82 0.26 -31.52
C ARG A 66 -9.09 1.78 -31.48
N HIS A 67 -9.99 2.30 -30.64
CA HIS A 67 -10.19 3.74 -30.47
C HIS A 67 -9.12 4.42 -29.58
N THR A 68 -7.98 3.77 -29.41
CA THR A 68 -6.85 4.26 -28.62
C THR A 68 -5.69 4.53 -29.57
N GLU A 69 -4.93 5.59 -29.31
CA GLU A 69 -3.70 5.89 -30.05
C GLU A 69 -2.60 4.83 -29.85
N TRP A 70 -2.75 3.97 -28.83
CA TRP A 70 -1.81 2.92 -28.47
C TRP A 70 -2.14 1.57 -29.14
N SER A 71 -1.10 0.82 -29.45
CA SER A 71 -1.17 -0.59 -29.84
C SER A 71 -1.34 -1.51 -28.63
N GLU A 72 -1.88 -2.72 -28.84
CA GLU A 72 -1.99 -3.72 -27.77
C GLU A 72 -0.62 -4.06 -27.16
N GLN A 73 0.43 -4.06 -27.98
CA GLN A 73 1.79 -4.33 -27.53
C GLN A 73 2.28 -3.25 -26.55
N GLU A 74 2.02 -1.97 -26.84
CA GLU A 74 2.35 -0.87 -25.94
C GLU A 74 1.56 -0.97 -24.63
N LEU A 75 0.25 -1.24 -24.69
CA LEU A 75 -0.58 -1.40 -23.50
C LEU A 75 -0.11 -2.57 -22.61
N ARG A 76 0.33 -3.68 -23.22
CA ARG A 76 0.91 -4.82 -22.49
C ARG A 76 2.27 -4.51 -21.89
N ALA A 77 3.11 -3.74 -22.59
CA ALA A 77 4.40 -3.30 -22.08
C ALA A 77 4.21 -2.39 -20.86
N ASP A 78 3.33 -1.39 -20.99
CA ASP A 78 2.91 -0.51 -19.91
C ASP A 78 2.41 -1.27 -18.67
N LEU A 79 1.54 -2.28 -18.87
CA LEU A 79 1.06 -3.13 -17.78
C LEU A 79 2.19 -3.94 -17.13
N ALA A 80 3.11 -4.48 -17.93
CA ALA A 80 4.27 -5.20 -17.41
C ALA A 80 5.21 -4.29 -16.60
N ASP A 81 5.38 -3.05 -17.03
CA ASP A 81 6.20 -2.03 -16.36
C ASP A 81 5.60 -1.61 -15.04
N ALA A 82 4.30 -1.29 -15.02
CA ALA A 82 3.54 -1.06 -13.79
C ALA A 82 3.65 -2.27 -12.86
N GLY A 83 3.66 -3.48 -13.43
CA GLY A 83 3.76 -4.70 -12.67
C GLY A 83 5.09 -4.91 -11.96
N ARG A 84 6.21 -4.52 -12.59
CA ARG A 84 7.55 -4.55 -11.96
C ARG A 84 7.64 -3.51 -10.84
N THR A 85 7.15 -2.30 -11.09
CA THR A 85 7.12 -1.22 -10.08
C THR A 85 6.32 -1.64 -8.86
N TRP A 86 5.14 -2.23 -9.07
CA TRP A 86 4.29 -2.73 -8.00
C TRP A 86 4.92 -3.87 -7.20
N GLY A 87 5.54 -4.85 -7.87
CA GLY A 87 6.27 -5.91 -7.19
C GLY A 87 7.38 -5.37 -6.29
N SER A 88 8.19 -4.44 -6.81
CA SER A 88 9.26 -3.80 -6.02
C SER A 88 8.73 -2.95 -4.87
N ALA A 89 7.58 -2.28 -5.04
CA ALA A 89 6.93 -1.55 -3.97
C ALA A 89 6.44 -2.49 -2.85
N PHE A 90 5.88 -3.65 -3.22
CA PHE A 90 5.46 -4.65 -2.23
C PHE A 90 6.63 -5.26 -1.47
N GLU A 91 7.79 -5.46 -2.08
CA GLU A 91 9.00 -5.89 -1.36
C GLU A 91 9.37 -4.92 -0.23
N ARG A 92 9.15 -3.62 -0.40
CA ARG A 92 9.38 -2.63 0.67
C ARG A 92 8.37 -2.79 1.80
N VAL A 93 7.12 -3.12 1.49
CA VAL A 93 6.09 -3.48 2.49
C VAL A 93 6.51 -4.72 3.25
N MET A 94 7.02 -5.76 2.58
CA MET A 94 7.52 -6.97 3.25
C MET A 94 8.70 -6.70 4.20
N LEU A 95 9.51 -5.67 3.93
CA LEU A 95 10.68 -5.32 4.76
C LEU A 95 10.33 -4.46 5.97
N LEU A 96 9.30 -3.61 5.86
CA LEU A 96 9.02 -2.54 6.82
C LEU A 96 7.67 -2.69 7.50
N GLY A 97 6.73 -3.42 6.89
CA GLY A 97 5.37 -3.48 7.35
C GLY A 97 5.15 -4.39 8.53
N GLY A 98 4.10 -4.11 9.30
CA GLY A 98 3.57 -5.04 10.29
C GLY A 98 2.78 -6.17 9.65
N ASP A 99 2.59 -7.26 10.38
CA ASP A 99 1.96 -8.50 9.89
C ASP A 99 0.60 -8.25 9.21
N ASP A 100 -0.31 -7.49 9.85
CA ASP A 100 -1.61 -7.13 9.28
C ASP A 100 -1.51 -6.43 7.91
N ALA A 101 -0.55 -5.52 7.75
CA ALA A 101 -0.36 -4.78 6.50
C ALA A 101 0.22 -5.68 5.40
N ILE A 102 1.10 -6.60 5.78
CA ILE A 102 1.65 -7.61 4.88
C ILE A 102 0.54 -8.54 4.37
N GLU A 103 -0.30 -9.06 5.27
CA GLU A 103 -1.43 -9.93 4.90
C GLU A 103 -2.44 -9.20 4.00
N ALA A 104 -2.85 -7.99 4.37
CA ALA A 104 -3.75 -7.18 3.52
C ALA A 104 -3.13 -6.88 2.14
N GLY A 105 -1.80 -6.71 2.07
CA GLY A 105 -1.09 -6.54 0.81
C GLY A 105 -1.05 -7.82 -0.03
N HIS A 106 -0.93 -9.00 0.60
CA HIS A 106 -1.06 -10.28 -0.11
C HIS A 106 -2.44 -10.48 -0.71
N ASP A 107 -3.51 -10.17 0.04
CA ASP A 107 -4.88 -10.24 -0.45
C ASP A 107 -5.10 -9.29 -1.63
N LEU A 108 -4.64 -8.05 -1.51
CA LEU A 108 -4.69 -7.09 -2.62
C LEU A 108 -3.90 -7.59 -3.84
N ASN A 109 -2.73 -8.20 -3.63
CA ASN A 109 -1.93 -8.77 -4.72
C ASN A 109 -2.65 -9.88 -5.46
N ALA A 110 -3.34 -10.77 -4.75
CA ALA A 110 -4.12 -11.83 -5.37
C ALA A 110 -5.25 -11.26 -6.25
N LEU A 111 -5.99 -10.27 -5.74
CA LEU A 111 -7.10 -9.65 -6.46
C LEU A 111 -6.65 -8.88 -7.70
N ILE A 112 -5.54 -8.14 -7.62
CA ILE A 112 -4.97 -7.45 -8.79
C ILE A 112 -4.47 -8.45 -9.84
N ALA A 113 -3.89 -9.58 -9.41
CA ALA A 113 -3.49 -10.63 -10.35
C ALA A 113 -4.68 -11.20 -11.15
N GLU A 114 -5.85 -11.37 -10.52
CA GLU A 114 -7.06 -11.78 -11.22
C GLU A 114 -7.53 -10.74 -12.26
N ILE A 115 -7.47 -9.46 -11.91
CA ILE A 115 -7.77 -8.36 -12.84
C ILE A 115 -6.83 -8.45 -14.06
N ASP A 116 -5.53 -8.61 -13.83
CA ASP A 116 -4.57 -8.74 -14.94
C ASP A 116 -4.82 -9.98 -15.79
N TRP A 117 -5.15 -11.11 -15.18
CA TRP A 117 -5.44 -12.33 -15.93
C TRP A 117 -6.64 -12.14 -16.84
N GLN A 118 -7.69 -11.44 -16.40
CA GLN A 118 -8.84 -11.16 -17.26
C GLN A 118 -8.49 -10.10 -18.33
N ALA A 119 -7.79 -9.03 -17.93
CA ALA A 119 -7.33 -7.97 -18.83
C ALA A 119 -6.42 -8.48 -19.95
N THR A 120 -5.57 -9.46 -19.66
CA THR A 120 -4.64 -10.04 -20.64
C THR A 120 -5.25 -11.20 -21.44
N GLY A 121 -6.42 -11.68 -21.04
CA GLY A 121 -7.14 -12.79 -21.69
C GLY A 121 -6.73 -14.18 -21.22
N ARG A 122 -5.96 -14.26 -20.12
CA ARG A 122 -5.57 -15.52 -19.49
C ARG A 122 -6.76 -16.23 -18.83
N ILE A 123 -7.71 -15.46 -18.31
CA ILE A 123 -9.02 -15.96 -17.89
C ILE A 123 -10.12 -15.22 -18.66
N THR A 124 -11.22 -15.92 -18.94
CA THR A 124 -12.43 -15.33 -19.51
C THR A 124 -13.38 -14.90 -18.40
N GLY A 125 -14.28 -13.97 -18.69
CA GLY A 125 -15.33 -13.56 -17.75
C GLY A 125 -16.25 -12.52 -18.36
N THR A 126 -17.43 -12.38 -17.76
CA THR A 126 -18.42 -11.36 -18.10
C THR A 126 -17.99 -9.97 -17.61
N LEU A 127 -18.63 -8.94 -18.15
CA LEU A 127 -18.47 -7.56 -17.67
C LEU A 127 -18.89 -7.40 -16.20
N ALA A 128 -19.87 -8.18 -15.72
CA ALA A 128 -20.28 -8.18 -14.32
C ALA A 128 -19.16 -8.67 -13.41
N GLU A 129 -18.56 -9.82 -13.74
CA GLU A 129 -17.43 -10.39 -12.99
C GLU A 129 -16.19 -9.48 -13.05
N TRP A 130 -15.94 -8.83 -14.19
CA TRP A 130 -14.89 -7.82 -14.32
C TRP A 130 -15.08 -6.66 -13.33
N ARG A 131 -16.31 -6.13 -13.25
CA ARG A 131 -16.66 -5.06 -12.30
C ARG A 131 -16.54 -5.53 -10.85
N ASP A 132 -16.95 -6.75 -10.54
CA ASP A 132 -16.86 -7.31 -9.20
C ASP A 132 -15.40 -7.45 -8.74
N ARG A 133 -14.51 -7.92 -9.62
CA ARG A 133 -13.05 -7.98 -9.34
C ARG A 133 -12.46 -6.61 -9.05
N ASN A 134 -12.79 -5.61 -9.86
CA ASN A 134 -12.32 -4.24 -9.64
C ASN A 134 -12.84 -3.69 -8.30
N ARG A 135 -14.12 -3.88 -7.96
CA ARG A 135 -14.67 -3.50 -6.64
C ARG A 135 -13.99 -4.23 -5.49
N ALA A 136 -13.67 -5.52 -5.66
CA ALA A 136 -12.96 -6.29 -4.64
C ALA A 136 -11.55 -5.72 -4.41
N ALA A 137 -10.81 -5.40 -5.46
CA ALA A 137 -9.51 -4.74 -5.34
C ALA A 137 -9.60 -3.37 -4.65
N PHE A 138 -10.65 -2.58 -4.91
CA PHE A 138 -10.86 -1.31 -4.21
C PHE A 138 -11.10 -1.49 -2.71
N ARG A 139 -11.91 -2.48 -2.32
CA ARG A 139 -12.09 -2.81 -0.91
C ARG A 139 -10.77 -3.24 -0.27
N ALA A 140 -10.02 -4.12 -0.92
CA ALA A 140 -8.72 -4.56 -0.44
C ALA A 140 -7.68 -3.42 -0.33
N ILE A 141 -7.72 -2.42 -1.23
CA ILE A 141 -6.92 -1.19 -1.07
C ILE A 141 -7.31 -0.47 0.22
N ASN A 142 -8.59 -0.34 0.54
CA ASN A 142 -9.03 0.28 1.79
C ASN A 142 -8.60 -0.54 3.01
N ASP A 143 -8.74 -1.87 2.96
CA ASP A 143 -8.31 -2.77 4.01
C ASP A 143 -6.79 -2.64 4.27
N PHE A 144 -5.99 -2.55 3.21
CA PHE A 144 -4.56 -2.26 3.31
C PHE A 144 -4.28 -0.90 3.96
N HIS A 145 -5.00 0.15 3.59
CA HIS A 145 -4.84 1.46 4.25
C HIS A 145 -5.16 1.39 5.74
N GLU A 146 -6.20 0.68 6.14
CA GLU A 146 -6.57 0.55 7.54
C GLU A 146 -5.53 -0.26 8.32
N ALA A 147 -5.01 -1.34 7.75
CA ALA A 147 -3.91 -2.10 8.32
C ALA A 147 -2.62 -1.24 8.47
N ALA A 148 -2.26 -0.49 7.42
CA ALA A 148 -1.14 0.44 7.43
C ALA A 148 -1.31 1.54 8.50
N ARG A 149 -2.52 2.10 8.65
CA ARG A 149 -2.83 3.10 9.69
C ARG A 149 -2.65 2.51 11.10
N ARG A 150 -3.15 1.30 11.33
CA ARG A 150 -2.96 0.60 12.61
C ARG A 150 -1.49 0.35 12.91
N ASP A 151 -0.72 -0.09 11.93
CA ASP A 151 0.72 -0.32 12.06
C ASP A 151 1.51 0.98 12.35
N LEU A 152 1.04 2.12 11.84
CA LEU A 152 1.58 3.45 12.15
C LEU A 152 1.04 4.07 13.45
N GLY A 153 0.19 3.36 14.19
CA GLY A 153 -0.43 3.85 15.43
C GLY A 153 -1.47 4.97 15.24
N ILE A 154 -1.92 5.21 14.00
CA ILE A 154 -2.90 6.24 13.66
C ILE A 154 -4.29 5.81 14.16
N GLN A 155 -4.93 6.67 14.95
CA GLN A 155 -6.25 6.41 15.50
C GLN A 155 -7.38 6.72 14.49
N GLY A 156 -8.50 5.99 14.62
CA GLY A 156 -9.72 6.17 13.82
C GLY A 156 -9.68 5.46 12.46
N SER A 157 -10.88 5.19 11.92
CA SER A 157 -11.08 4.46 10.67
C SER A 157 -11.29 5.41 9.49
N VAL A 158 -10.71 5.08 8.32
CA VAL A 158 -11.03 5.75 7.05
C VAL A 158 -12.23 5.15 6.33
N MET A 159 -12.81 4.09 6.89
CA MET A 159 -14.02 3.42 6.41
C MET A 159 -15.18 3.63 7.40
N GLY A 160 -16.42 3.78 6.89
CA GLY A 160 -17.64 3.82 7.69
C GLY A 160 -18.60 4.95 7.31
N GLU A 161 -19.65 5.18 8.11
CA GLU A 161 -20.70 6.18 7.81
C GLU A 161 -20.16 7.62 7.64
N LYS A 162 -19.06 7.96 8.32
CA LYS A 162 -18.39 9.26 8.20
C LYS A 162 -17.54 9.39 6.93
N HIS A 163 -17.12 8.26 6.35
CA HIS A 163 -16.28 8.14 5.17
C HIS A 163 -16.78 6.98 4.30
N PRO A 164 -17.94 7.14 3.62
CA PRO A 164 -18.48 6.08 2.78
C PRO A 164 -17.46 5.70 1.71
N GLU A 165 -17.44 4.42 1.32
CA GLU A 165 -16.65 3.92 0.18
C GLU A 165 -16.94 4.82 -1.03
N ARG A 166 -16.06 5.78 -1.27
CA ARG A 166 -16.11 6.56 -2.50
C ARG A 166 -15.53 5.63 -3.54
N ASP A 167 -16.40 5.16 -4.43
CA ASP A 167 -16.05 4.47 -5.67
C ASP A 167 -15.24 5.46 -6.52
N LEU A 168 -13.97 5.65 -6.15
CA LEU A 168 -13.15 6.78 -6.61
C LEU A 168 -12.71 6.60 -8.06
N LEU A 169 -12.87 5.39 -8.63
CA LEU A 169 -12.44 5.07 -9.99
C LEU A 169 -13.54 4.47 -10.88
N LEU A 170 -14.72 4.10 -10.34
CA LEU A 170 -15.83 3.62 -11.16
C LEU A 170 -16.99 4.63 -11.08
N PRO A 171 -17.54 5.08 -12.23
CA PRO A 171 -18.74 5.90 -12.20
C PRO A 171 -19.84 5.11 -11.49
N PRO A 172 -20.64 5.77 -10.62
CA PRO A 172 -21.74 5.11 -9.94
C PRO A 172 -22.64 4.43 -10.98
N VAL A 173 -23.04 3.20 -10.68
CA VAL A 173 -23.95 2.44 -11.54
C VAL A 173 -25.22 3.27 -11.70
N GLU A 174 -25.44 3.84 -12.89
CA GLU A 174 -26.70 4.50 -13.21
C GLU A 174 -27.81 3.47 -13.02
N ARG A 175 -28.61 3.65 -11.96
CA ARG A 175 -29.80 2.84 -11.73
C ARG A 175 -30.79 3.21 -12.82
N THR A 176 -30.96 2.32 -13.80
CA THR A 176 -32.07 2.35 -14.75
C THR A 176 -33.30 1.68 -14.13
#